data_AF-A0A0X3VIS0-F1
#
_entry.id   AF-A0A0X3VIS0-F1
#
_cell.length_a   1.000
_cell.length_b   1.000
_cell.length_c   1.000
_cell.angle_alpha   90.00
_cell.angle_beta   90.00
_cell.angle_gamma   90.00
#
_symmetry.space_group_name_H-M   'P 1'
#
loop_
_entity.id
_entity.type
_entity.pdbx_description
1 polymer ?
#
loop_
_entity_poly.entity_id
_entity_poly.type
_entity_poly.pdbx_seq_one_letter_code
_entity_poly.pdbx_strand_id
1 'polypeptide(L)'
;MADQAQMLARVRSLLGDFGSEFRDVLTGTGELSEYDLSQTRVTITKALLVQGGQSRELAAGTDYTLLSREGRVIFREGLGPLPLGAVVIVEGRSGGMVDDQELVIHLQDAVLQHCSDRVVTVRYRSAEGFYRYEDEPVTLATLPEIEELPLAVLAAVNVLWAVATDASMEPDIHTAEGTHVARGQIYTQVMAQIENLETRYRDLCQQLNVGLYRIEMATLRRVSPYNNRLVPIFTPREYDDSAYPTRQLPPIDRRNEDPSGIASPIISGLTG
;
A
#
# COMPACT_ATOMS: atom_id res chain seq x y z
N MET A 1 9.85 -8.76 4.07
CA MET A 1 9.02 -7.67 4.61
C MET A 1 8.84 -6.68 3.49
N ALA A 2 7.61 -6.28 3.20
CA ALA A 2 7.30 -5.48 2.03
C ALA A 2 7.85 -4.05 2.20
N ASP A 3 8.73 -3.63 1.29
CA ASP A 3 9.18 -2.25 1.19
C ASP A 3 8.18 -1.42 0.39
N GLN A 4 7.85 -0.22 0.87
CA GLN A 4 6.88 0.66 0.22
C GLN A 4 7.32 1.00 -1.22
N ALA A 5 8.61 1.26 -1.45
CA ALA A 5 9.11 1.58 -2.78
C ALA A 5 8.95 0.40 -3.76
N GLN A 6 9.22 -0.83 -3.29
CA GLN A 6 9.02 -2.04 -4.08
C GLN A 6 7.54 -2.28 -4.41
N MET A 7 6.66 -2.03 -3.45
CA MET A 7 5.22 -2.12 -3.66
C MET A 7 4.71 -1.11 -4.68
N LEU A 8 5.15 0.15 -4.61
CA LEU A 8 4.80 1.17 -5.61
C LEU A 8 5.27 0.79 -7.01
N ALA A 9 6.50 0.27 -7.15
CA ALA A 9 7.01 -0.21 -8.43
C ALA A 9 6.17 -1.37 -8.99
N ARG A 10 5.73 -2.29 -8.13
CA ARG A 10 4.85 -3.41 -8.51
C ARG A 10 3.46 -2.92 -8.93
N VAL A 11 2.88 -1.94 -8.21
CA VAL A 11 1.61 -1.30 -8.59
C VAL A 11 1.73 -0.61 -9.96
N ARG A 12 2.79 0.18 -10.18
CA ARG A 12 3.08 0.80 -11.48
C ARG A 12 3.17 -0.23 -12.61
N SER A 13 3.82 -1.37 -12.36
CA SER A 13 3.90 -2.46 -13.34
C SER A 13 2.53 -3.09 -13.64
N LEU A 14 1.62 -3.19 -12.68
CA LEU A 14 0.27 -3.71 -12.89
C LEU A 14 -0.61 -2.73 -13.67
N LEU A 15 -0.41 -1.44 -13.47
CA LEU A 15 -1.08 -0.37 -14.22
C LEU A 15 -0.51 -0.22 -15.65
N GLY A 16 0.72 -0.70 -15.88
CA GLY A 16 1.45 -0.44 -17.12
C GLY A 16 2.05 0.97 -17.21
N ASP A 17 2.11 1.70 -16.08
CA ASP A 17 2.63 3.07 -16.00
C ASP A 17 4.09 3.08 -15.51
N PHE A 18 5.01 2.77 -16.41
CA PHE A 18 6.45 2.77 -16.13
C PHE A 18 7.04 4.19 -16.01
N GLY A 19 6.29 5.22 -16.41
CA GLY A 19 6.74 6.59 -16.51
C GLY A 19 7.82 6.82 -17.57
N SER A 20 7.97 8.08 -17.98
CA SER A 20 9.01 8.54 -18.90
C SER A 20 9.98 9.47 -18.19
N GLU A 21 11.27 9.37 -18.52
CA GLU A 21 12.26 10.32 -18.02
C GLU A 21 12.11 11.66 -18.74
N PHE A 22 12.27 12.75 -18.00
CA PHE A 22 12.29 14.09 -18.57
C PHE A 22 13.41 14.92 -17.96
N ARG A 23 13.83 15.93 -18.73
CA ARG A 23 14.82 16.92 -18.33
C ARG A 23 14.43 18.28 -18.85
N ASP A 24 14.26 19.22 -17.94
CA ASP A 24 13.93 20.61 -18.25
C ASP A 24 15.03 21.56 -17.77
N VAL A 25 15.16 22.67 -18.49
CA VAL A 25 16.11 23.74 -18.19
C VAL A 25 15.32 25.03 -18.04
N LEU A 26 15.24 25.51 -16.80
CA LEU A 26 14.52 26.71 -16.42
C LEU A 26 15.51 27.87 -16.29
N THR A 27 15.19 29.02 -16.86
CA THR A 27 16.07 30.20 -16.81
C THR A 27 15.47 31.26 -15.88
N GLY A 28 16.28 31.74 -14.94
CA GLY A 28 15.94 32.79 -14.00
C GLY A 28 15.82 34.15 -14.67
N THR A 29 14.65 34.78 -14.53
CA THR A 29 14.35 36.12 -15.04
C THR A 29 14.50 37.21 -13.98
N GLY A 30 14.67 36.85 -12.71
CA GLY A 30 14.74 37.78 -11.57
C GLY A 30 13.37 38.19 -11.00
N GLU A 31 12.26 37.84 -11.66
CA GLU A 31 10.91 38.24 -11.25
C GLU A 31 9.98 37.05 -10.98
N LEU A 32 10.21 35.91 -11.66
CA LEU A 32 9.36 34.73 -11.55
C LEU A 32 9.87 33.77 -10.47
N SER A 33 8.95 33.33 -9.61
CA SER A 33 9.17 32.24 -8.65
C SER A 33 8.51 30.93 -9.08
N GLU A 34 7.67 30.97 -10.12
CA GLU A 34 6.90 29.83 -10.61
C GLU A 34 7.31 29.47 -12.04
N TYR A 35 7.48 28.17 -12.28
CA TYR A 35 7.89 27.64 -13.57
C TYR A 35 7.12 26.37 -13.89
N ASP A 36 6.57 26.31 -15.10
CA ASP A 36 5.93 25.12 -15.64
C ASP A 36 7.00 24.20 -16.25
N LEU A 37 6.88 22.90 -15.97
CA LEU A 37 7.69 21.83 -16.55
C LEU A 37 7.05 21.36 -17.86
N SER A 38 7.84 20.66 -18.68
CA SER A 38 7.37 20.12 -19.96
C SER A 38 6.41 18.95 -19.81
N GLN A 39 6.39 18.32 -18.64
CA GLN A 39 5.55 17.17 -18.31
C GLN A 39 4.68 17.45 -17.08
N THR A 40 3.53 16.77 -17.01
CA THR A 40 2.65 16.73 -15.84
C THR A 40 2.85 15.42 -15.08
N ARG A 41 2.26 15.30 -13.88
CA ARG A 41 2.37 14.10 -13.01
C ARG A 41 3.83 13.69 -12.76
N VAL A 42 4.63 14.66 -12.36
CA VAL A 42 6.08 14.51 -12.28
C VAL A 42 6.56 14.19 -10.87
N THR A 43 7.62 13.39 -10.81
CA THR A 43 8.45 13.15 -9.63
C THR A 43 9.86 13.63 -9.98
N ILE A 44 10.33 14.67 -9.28
CA ILE A 44 11.69 15.19 -9.46
C ILE A 44 12.67 14.28 -8.75
N THR A 45 13.64 13.74 -9.50
CA THR A 45 14.75 12.96 -8.95
C THR A 45 15.92 13.87 -8.58
N LYS A 46 16.11 14.95 -9.35
CA LYS A 46 17.24 15.87 -9.16
C LYS A 46 16.88 17.28 -9.61
N ALA A 47 17.22 18.27 -8.80
CA ALA A 47 17.11 19.69 -9.15
C ALA A 47 18.44 20.39 -8.86
N LEU A 48 19.03 21.03 -9.86
CA LEU A 48 20.33 21.70 -9.78
C LEU A 48 20.19 23.17 -10.15
N LEU A 49 20.58 24.07 -9.24
CA LEU A 49 20.80 25.48 -9.54
C LEU A 49 22.23 25.69 -10.03
N VAL A 50 22.38 26.29 -11.21
CA VAL A 50 23.65 26.69 -11.80
C VAL A 50 23.72 28.20 -11.86
N GLN A 51 24.66 28.79 -11.13
CA GLN A 51 24.90 30.24 -11.12
C GLN A 51 26.39 30.53 -11.04
N GLY A 52 26.90 31.40 -11.92
CA GLY A 52 28.31 31.82 -11.89
C GLY A 52 29.33 30.69 -12.02
N GLY A 53 28.97 29.58 -12.69
CA GLY A 53 29.84 28.41 -12.85
C GLY A 53 29.88 27.45 -11.65
N GLN A 54 29.10 27.70 -10.60
CA GLN A 54 28.89 26.76 -9.50
C GLN A 54 27.51 26.10 -9.61
N SER A 55 27.44 24.81 -9.26
CA SER A 55 26.20 24.04 -9.18
C SER A 55 25.87 23.74 -7.72
N ARG A 56 24.64 24.03 -7.31
CA ARG A 56 24.08 23.67 -6.00
C ARG A 56 22.85 22.78 -6.21
N GLU A 57 22.78 21.68 -5.48
CA GLU A 57 21.58 20.84 -5.46
C GLU A 57 20.48 21.50 -4.60
N LEU A 58 19.26 21.49 -5.13
CA LEU A 58 18.08 22.04 -4.49
C LEU A 58 17.29 20.92 -3.81
N ALA A 59 16.86 21.16 -2.58
CA ALA A 59 16.09 20.19 -1.82
C ALA A 59 14.59 20.50 -1.85
N ALA A 60 13.76 19.48 -2.13
CA ALA A 60 12.31 19.59 -2.08
C ALA A 60 11.83 19.98 -0.67
N GLY A 61 10.79 20.82 -0.60
CA GLY A 61 10.19 21.32 0.64
C GLY A 61 10.95 22.47 1.32
N THR A 62 12.25 22.60 1.06
CA THR A 62 13.08 23.69 1.59
C THR A 62 13.32 24.78 0.54
N ASP A 63 13.92 24.41 -0.60
CA ASP A 63 14.25 25.35 -1.68
C ASP A 63 13.08 25.52 -2.67
N TYR A 64 12.32 24.45 -2.93
CA TYR A 64 11.17 24.47 -3.83
C TYR A 64 10.02 23.59 -3.36
N THR A 65 8.82 23.89 -3.83
CA THR A 65 7.63 23.04 -3.75
C THR A 65 7.21 22.61 -5.14
N LEU A 66 6.95 21.31 -5.29
CA LEU A 66 6.49 20.73 -6.54
C LEU A 66 4.99 20.50 -6.46
N LEU A 67 4.25 21.01 -7.44
CA LEU A 67 2.89 20.61 -7.74
C LEU A 67 2.98 19.48 -8.79
N SER A 68 3.12 18.25 -8.30
CA SER A 68 3.39 17.05 -9.10
C SER A 68 2.37 16.84 -10.21
N ARG A 69 1.07 16.95 -9.89
CA ARG A 69 -0.03 16.76 -10.83
C ARG A 69 -0.02 17.76 -11.99
N GLU A 70 0.24 19.04 -11.69
CA GLU A 70 0.25 20.12 -12.70
C GLU A 70 1.59 20.22 -13.45
N GLY A 71 2.67 19.64 -12.90
CA GLY A 71 4.00 19.81 -13.46
C GLY A 71 4.58 21.20 -13.19
N ARG A 72 4.25 21.83 -12.06
CA ARG A 72 4.74 23.17 -11.72
C ARG A 72 5.70 23.16 -10.54
N VAL A 73 6.81 23.89 -10.66
CA VAL A 73 7.77 24.12 -9.58
C VAL A 73 7.65 25.55 -9.08
N ILE A 74 7.48 25.69 -7.78
CA ILE A 74 7.40 26.98 -7.07
C ILE A 74 8.62 27.09 -6.17
N PHE A 75 9.49 28.06 -6.43
CA PHE A 75 10.67 28.34 -5.61
C PHE A 75 10.27 29.18 -4.40
N ARG A 76 10.73 28.78 -3.21
CA ARG A 76 10.39 29.46 -1.94
C ARG A 76 11.23 30.71 -1.71
N GLU A 77 10.85 31.56 -0.77
CA GLU A 77 11.50 32.87 -0.47
C GLU A 77 13.02 32.81 -0.19
N GLY A 78 13.59 31.65 0.11
CA GLY A 78 15.05 31.46 0.22
C GLY A 78 15.80 31.38 -1.12
N LEU A 79 15.08 31.19 -2.22
CA LEU A 79 15.63 30.99 -3.58
C LEU A 79 14.87 31.80 -4.66
N GLY A 80 13.59 32.11 -4.41
CA GLY A 80 12.68 32.78 -5.34
C GLY A 80 12.57 34.28 -5.09
N PRO A 81 12.40 35.10 -6.15
CA PRO A 81 12.43 34.76 -7.58
C PRO A 81 13.84 34.34 -8.04
N LEU A 82 13.90 33.44 -9.04
CA LEU A 82 15.20 32.94 -9.51
C LEU A 82 16.08 34.09 -10.00
N PRO A 83 17.33 34.24 -9.50
CA PRO A 83 18.20 35.34 -9.88
C PRO A 83 18.40 35.42 -11.39
N LEU A 84 18.51 36.63 -11.93
CA LEU A 84 18.73 36.84 -13.36
C LEU A 84 20.00 36.09 -13.81
N GLY A 85 19.86 35.25 -14.84
CA GLY A 85 20.96 34.46 -15.39
C GLY A 85 21.34 33.21 -14.59
N ALA A 86 20.63 32.90 -13.50
CA ALA A 86 20.67 31.57 -12.90
C ALA A 86 19.90 30.58 -13.77
N VAL A 87 20.36 29.34 -13.83
CA VAL A 87 19.71 28.27 -14.59
C VAL A 87 19.40 27.13 -13.64
N VAL A 88 18.16 26.65 -13.62
CA VAL A 88 17.78 25.44 -12.88
C VAL A 88 17.59 24.30 -13.86
N ILE A 89 18.31 23.21 -13.66
CA ILE A 89 18.12 21.96 -14.40
C ILE A 89 17.30 21.03 -13.51
N VAL A 90 16.14 20.60 -14.01
CA VAL A 90 15.25 19.66 -13.34
C VAL A 90 15.25 18.36 -14.11
N GLU A 91 15.53 17.27 -13.42
CA GLU A 91 15.51 15.90 -13.96
C GLU A 91 14.57 15.05 -13.11
N GLY A 92 13.76 14.24 -13.77
CA GLY A 92 12.77 13.43 -13.08
C GLY A 92 12.09 12.41 -13.98
N ARG A 93 11.01 11.83 -13.44
CA ARG A 93 10.12 10.93 -14.17
C ARG A 93 8.70 11.51 -14.18
N SER A 94 8.00 11.37 -15.28
CA SER A 94 6.58 11.69 -15.41
C SER A 94 5.76 10.42 -15.47
N GLY A 95 4.73 10.30 -14.64
CA GLY A 95 3.74 9.23 -14.72
C GLY A 95 2.75 9.50 -15.85
N GLY A 96 2.39 8.46 -16.59
CA GLY A 96 1.41 8.58 -17.66
C GLY A 96 0.00 8.81 -17.11
N MET A 97 -0.39 8.07 -16.07
CA MET A 97 -1.75 8.07 -15.54
C MET A 97 -1.83 8.75 -14.18
N VAL A 98 -0.86 8.52 -13.30
CA VAL A 98 -0.93 8.89 -11.89
C VAL A 98 0.46 9.28 -11.37
N ASP A 99 0.51 10.26 -10.46
CA ASP A 99 1.74 10.67 -9.82
C ASP A 99 2.11 9.74 -8.64
N ASP A 100 3.35 9.80 -8.17
CA ASP A 100 3.79 8.92 -7.07
C ASP A 100 3.08 9.22 -5.74
N GLN A 101 2.62 10.46 -5.55
CA GLN A 101 1.92 10.86 -4.33
C GLN A 101 0.52 10.25 -4.25
N GLU A 102 -0.26 10.30 -5.33
CA GLU A 102 -1.57 9.64 -5.42
C GLU A 102 -1.42 8.11 -5.29
N LEU A 103 -0.37 7.51 -5.88
CA LEU A 103 -0.10 6.07 -5.70
C LEU A 103 0.16 5.68 -4.24
N VAL A 104 0.87 6.51 -3.46
CA VAL A 104 1.08 6.27 -2.03
C VAL A 104 -0.22 6.28 -1.25
N ILE A 105 -1.11 7.24 -1.55
CA ILE A 105 -2.43 7.33 -0.89
C ILE A 105 -3.25 6.07 -1.17
N HIS A 106 -3.36 5.67 -2.44
CA HIS A 106 -4.14 4.48 -2.80
C HIS A 106 -3.53 3.17 -2.28
N LEU A 107 -2.20 3.10 -2.15
CA LEU A 107 -1.53 1.97 -1.50
C LEU A 107 -1.86 1.92 -0.01
N GLN A 108 -1.87 3.06 0.69
CA GLN A 108 -2.25 3.13 2.09
C GLN A 108 -3.70 2.70 2.31
N ASP A 109 -4.63 3.17 1.47
CA ASP A 109 -6.03 2.73 1.51
C ASP A 109 -6.16 1.22 1.29
N ALA A 110 -5.40 0.67 0.34
CA ALA A 110 -5.37 -0.77 0.10
C ALA A 110 -4.82 -1.56 1.30
N VAL A 111 -3.78 -1.05 1.97
CA VAL A 111 -3.23 -1.67 3.20
C VAL A 111 -4.29 -1.69 4.29
N LEU A 112 -4.98 -0.56 4.51
CA LEU A 112 -6.04 -0.45 5.52
C LEU A 112 -7.18 -1.44 5.23
N GLN A 113 -7.63 -1.54 3.99
CA GLN A 113 -8.70 -2.47 3.60
C GLN A 113 -8.26 -3.94 3.69
N HIS A 114 -7.05 -4.27 3.22
CA HIS A 114 -6.55 -5.64 3.18
C HIS A 114 -6.18 -6.18 4.57
N CYS A 115 -5.71 -5.30 5.46
CA CYS A 115 -5.29 -5.65 6.82
C CYS A 115 -6.36 -5.37 7.88
N SER A 116 -7.57 -4.95 7.48
CA SER A 116 -8.66 -4.68 8.42
C SER A 116 -8.92 -5.88 9.32
N ASP A 117 -9.04 -5.62 10.63
CA ASP A 117 -9.33 -6.62 11.67
C ASP A 117 -8.37 -7.82 11.69
N ARG A 118 -7.13 -7.62 11.23
CA ARG A 118 -6.05 -8.60 11.33
C ARG A 118 -5.07 -8.19 12.41
N VAL A 119 -4.93 -9.08 13.38
CA VAL A 119 -3.92 -8.99 14.42
C VAL A 119 -3.02 -10.21 14.38
N VAL A 120 -1.76 -10.00 14.70
CA VAL A 120 -0.79 -11.05 14.99
C VAL A 120 -0.58 -11.04 16.48
N THR A 121 -0.93 -12.15 17.13
CA THR A 121 -0.66 -12.32 18.56
C THR A 121 0.84 -12.60 18.75
N VAL A 122 1.56 -11.62 19.28
CA VAL A 122 2.98 -11.73 19.59
C VAL A 122 3.12 -12.17 21.04
N ARG A 123 3.92 -13.23 21.24
CA ARG A 123 4.32 -13.68 22.58
C ARG A 123 5.53 -12.88 23.02
N TYR A 124 5.43 -12.22 24.17
CA TYR A 124 6.58 -11.59 24.82
C TYR A 124 6.63 -11.97 26.30
N ARG A 125 7.79 -11.74 26.92
CA ARG A 125 7.99 -12.00 28.33
C ARG A 125 7.93 -10.66 29.08
N SER A 126 7.13 -10.59 30.14
CA SER A 126 7.07 -9.39 30.99
C SER A 126 8.35 -9.23 31.80
N ALA A 127 8.58 -8.02 32.32
CA ALA A 127 9.70 -7.75 33.23
C ALA A 127 9.70 -8.66 34.48
N GLU A 128 8.54 -9.23 34.86
CA GLU A 128 8.43 -10.18 35.96
C GLU A 128 8.71 -11.64 35.54
N GLY A 129 9.06 -11.90 34.29
CA GLY A 129 9.43 -13.23 33.77
C GLY A 129 8.25 -14.10 33.33
N PHE A 130 7.02 -13.59 33.34
CA PHE A 130 5.81 -14.28 32.87
C PHE A 130 5.61 -14.08 31.37
N TYR A 131 5.06 -15.10 30.69
CA TYR A 131 4.65 -14.96 29.29
C TYR A 131 3.35 -14.16 29.22
N ARG A 132 3.33 -13.15 28.35
CA ARG A 132 2.16 -12.35 27.99
C ARG A 132 1.99 -12.39 26.47
N TYR A 133 0.77 -12.13 26.04
CA TYR A 133 0.39 -12.07 24.64
C TYR A 133 -0.14 -10.66 24.38
N GLU A 134 0.34 -10.05 23.30
CA GLU A 134 -0.16 -8.78 22.81
C GLU A 134 -0.57 -8.95 21.35
N ASP A 135 -1.73 -8.41 21.02
CA ASP A 135 -2.27 -8.44 19.68
C ASP A 135 -1.80 -7.19 18.94
N GLU A 136 -0.85 -7.35 18.02
CA GLU A 136 -0.36 -6.26 17.20
C GLU A 136 -1.11 -6.23 15.85
N PRO A 137 -1.54 -5.08 15.35
CA PRO A 137 -2.21 -4.99 14.06
C PRO A 137 -1.24 -5.33 12.92
N VAL A 138 -1.74 -6.05 11.91
CA VAL A 138 -0.95 -6.31 10.70
C VAL A 138 -0.78 -5.02 9.92
N THR A 139 0.46 -4.64 9.66
CA THR A 139 0.84 -3.49 8.82
C THR A 139 1.64 -3.97 7.61
N LEU A 140 1.94 -3.06 6.67
CA LEU A 140 2.77 -3.36 5.50
C LEU A 140 4.14 -3.97 5.89
N ALA A 141 4.74 -3.52 6.99
CA ALA A 141 6.03 -4.02 7.45
C ALA A 141 5.98 -5.47 7.95
N THR A 142 4.86 -5.86 8.56
CA THR A 142 4.66 -7.20 9.14
C THR A 142 3.97 -8.16 8.16
N LEU A 143 3.59 -7.69 6.98
CA LEU A 143 2.85 -8.46 5.99
C LEU A 143 3.71 -9.61 5.42
N PRO A 144 3.18 -10.85 5.31
CA PRO A 144 3.85 -11.93 4.60
C PRO A 144 4.06 -11.64 3.12
N GLU A 145 5.18 -12.09 2.55
CA GLU A 145 5.55 -11.83 1.15
C GLU A 145 4.50 -12.38 0.14
N ILE A 146 3.85 -13.49 0.48
CA ILE A 146 2.80 -14.09 -0.36
C ILE A 146 1.57 -13.19 -0.51
N GLU A 147 1.34 -12.27 0.43
CA GLU A 147 0.20 -11.35 0.44
C GLU A 147 0.49 -10.02 -0.28
N GLU A 148 1.74 -9.78 -0.69
CA GLU A 148 2.13 -8.57 -1.42
C GLU A 148 1.43 -8.45 -2.78
N LEU A 149 1.26 -9.56 -3.50
CA LEU A 149 0.60 -9.55 -4.80
C LEU A 149 -0.89 -9.18 -4.67
N PRO A 150 -1.70 -9.83 -3.82
CA PRO A 150 -3.08 -9.42 -3.55
C PRO A 150 -3.18 -7.93 -3.18
N LEU A 151 -2.29 -7.44 -2.30
CA LEU A 151 -2.28 -6.05 -1.89
C LEU A 151 -1.96 -5.09 -3.05
N ALA A 152 -0.97 -5.42 -3.89
CA ALA A 152 -0.63 -4.63 -5.07
C ALA A 152 -1.77 -4.59 -6.10
N VAL A 153 -2.50 -5.70 -6.28
CA VAL A 153 -3.69 -5.75 -7.14
C VAL A 153 -4.79 -4.85 -6.59
N LEU A 154 -5.07 -4.88 -5.29
CA LEU A 154 -6.07 -4.00 -4.66
C LEU A 154 -5.69 -2.52 -4.81
N ALA A 155 -4.42 -2.17 -4.58
CA ALA A 155 -3.93 -0.81 -4.79
C ALA A 155 -4.12 -0.36 -6.25
N ALA A 156 -3.82 -1.23 -7.22
CA ALA A 156 -4.06 -0.93 -8.64
C ALA A 156 -5.55 -0.73 -8.96
N VAL A 157 -6.45 -1.52 -8.36
CA VAL A 157 -7.90 -1.33 -8.50
C VAL A 157 -8.34 0.03 -7.97
N ASN A 158 -7.88 0.43 -6.77
CA ASN A 158 -8.19 1.74 -6.19
C ASN A 158 -7.73 2.89 -7.10
N VAL A 159 -6.55 2.76 -7.68
CA VAL A 159 -6.01 3.75 -8.64
C VAL A 159 -6.86 3.81 -9.91
N LEU A 160 -7.23 2.66 -10.49
CA LEU A 160 -8.05 2.63 -11.69
C LEU A 160 -9.45 3.22 -11.48
N TRP A 161 -10.02 3.12 -10.27
CA TRP A 161 -11.27 3.80 -9.94
C TRP A 161 -11.14 5.33 -9.96
N ALA A 162 -10.01 5.87 -9.50
CA ALA A 162 -9.73 7.31 -9.62
C ALA A 162 -9.61 7.73 -11.10
N VAL A 163 -8.90 6.93 -11.91
CA VAL A 163 -8.78 7.16 -13.36
C VAL A 163 -10.13 7.04 -14.07
N ALA A 164 -10.96 6.06 -13.71
CA ALA A 164 -12.29 5.87 -14.30
C ALA A 164 -13.19 7.08 -14.03
N THR A 165 -13.08 7.68 -12.84
CA THR A 165 -13.81 8.88 -12.47
C THR A 165 -13.41 10.06 -13.38
N ASP A 166 -12.12 10.23 -13.66
CA ASP A 166 -11.62 11.25 -14.61
C ASP A 166 -12.09 10.96 -16.04
N ALA A 167 -11.93 9.72 -16.51
CA ALA A 167 -12.33 9.28 -17.85
C ALA A 167 -13.85 9.36 -18.10
N SER A 168 -14.68 9.33 -17.05
CA SER A 168 -16.14 9.46 -17.16
C SER A 168 -16.58 10.83 -17.69
N MET A 169 -15.70 11.83 -17.66
CA MET A 169 -15.99 13.18 -18.15
C MET A 169 -15.94 13.30 -19.67
N GLU A 170 -15.47 12.27 -20.40
CA GLU A 170 -15.36 12.30 -21.86
C GLU A 170 -16.55 11.62 -22.56
N PRO A 171 -17.56 12.38 -23.03
CA PRO A 171 -18.66 11.79 -23.78
C PRO A 171 -18.27 11.48 -25.23
N ASP A 172 -18.94 10.49 -25.81
CA ASP A 172 -18.86 10.23 -27.24
C ASP A 172 -19.45 11.38 -28.05
N ILE A 173 -18.77 11.75 -29.13
CA ILE A 173 -19.18 12.85 -30.00
C ILE A 173 -19.82 12.25 -31.25
N HIS A 174 -21.09 12.58 -31.44
CA HIS A 174 -21.89 12.21 -32.61
C HIS A 174 -22.24 13.49 -33.39
N THR A 175 -21.83 13.57 -34.65
CA THR A 175 -22.21 14.68 -35.52
C THR A 175 -23.37 14.30 -36.44
N ALA A 176 -24.13 15.29 -36.88
CA ALA A 176 -25.21 15.10 -37.86
C ALA A 176 -24.67 14.63 -39.25
N GLU A 177 -23.38 14.83 -39.52
CA GLU A 177 -22.70 14.37 -40.74
C GLU A 177 -22.30 12.88 -40.68
N GLY A 178 -22.65 12.17 -39.60
CA GLY A 178 -22.35 10.75 -39.45
C GLY A 178 -20.91 10.46 -39.02
N THR A 179 -20.17 11.45 -38.52
CA THR A 179 -18.88 11.20 -37.87
C THR A 179 -19.11 10.79 -36.42
N HIS A 180 -18.50 9.67 -36.05
CA HIS A 180 -18.53 9.10 -34.70
C HIS A 180 -17.12 9.10 -34.13
N VAL A 181 -16.90 9.83 -33.04
CA VAL A 181 -15.63 9.80 -32.31
C VAL A 181 -15.90 9.23 -30.92
N ALA A 182 -15.44 7.98 -30.71
CA ALA A 182 -15.64 7.23 -29.48
C ALA A 182 -14.63 7.66 -28.40
N ARG A 183 -14.83 8.85 -27.81
CA ARG A 183 -13.96 9.35 -26.73
C ARG A 183 -14.17 8.60 -25.41
N GLY A 184 -15.37 8.07 -25.18
CA GLY A 184 -15.71 7.24 -24.01
C GLY A 184 -15.09 5.84 -24.04
N GLN A 185 -14.32 5.49 -25.08
CA GLN A 185 -13.66 4.19 -25.17
C GLN A 185 -12.65 3.98 -24.03
N ILE A 186 -11.99 5.04 -23.55
CA ILE A 186 -11.03 4.96 -22.42
C ILE A 186 -11.74 4.46 -21.16
N TYR A 187 -12.89 5.06 -20.81
CA TYR A 187 -13.68 4.65 -19.66
C TYR A 187 -14.07 3.17 -19.75
N THR A 188 -14.52 2.73 -20.93
CA THR A 188 -14.93 1.34 -21.14
C THR A 188 -13.76 0.36 -20.97
N GLN A 189 -12.58 0.72 -21.44
CA GLN A 189 -11.35 -0.08 -21.26
C GLN A 189 -10.94 -0.16 -19.79
N VAL A 190 -10.96 0.98 -19.07
CA VAL A 190 -10.61 1.03 -17.64
C VAL A 190 -11.59 0.20 -16.82
N MET A 191 -12.90 0.30 -17.07
CA MET A 191 -13.91 -0.51 -16.37
C MET A 191 -13.71 -2.00 -16.60
N ALA A 192 -13.39 -2.42 -17.82
CA ALA A 192 -13.08 -3.82 -18.12
C ALA A 192 -11.80 -4.30 -17.39
N GLN A 193 -10.80 -3.43 -17.25
CA GLN A 193 -9.59 -3.76 -16.50
C GLN A 193 -9.86 -3.89 -15.00
N ILE A 194 -10.69 -3.00 -14.43
CA ILE A 194 -11.13 -3.06 -13.03
C ILE A 194 -11.79 -4.42 -12.74
N GLU A 195 -12.77 -4.84 -13.55
CA GLU A 195 -13.48 -6.11 -13.34
C GLU A 195 -12.54 -7.32 -13.33
N ASN A 196 -11.58 -7.35 -14.25
CA ASN A 196 -10.58 -8.41 -14.33
C ASN A 196 -9.67 -8.45 -13.09
N LEU A 197 -9.21 -7.28 -12.61
CA LEU A 197 -8.33 -7.20 -11.44
C LEU A 197 -9.09 -7.48 -10.13
N GLU A 198 -10.34 -7.04 -10.01
CA GLU A 198 -11.20 -7.35 -8.87
C GLU A 198 -11.48 -8.86 -8.76
N THR A 199 -11.76 -9.51 -9.89
CA THR A 199 -11.94 -10.97 -9.94
C THR A 199 -10.67 -11.69 -9.50
N ARG A 200 -9.51 -11.27 -10.04
CA ARG A 200 -8.20 -11.82 -9.64
C ARG A 200 -7.92 -11.61 -8.15
N TYR A 201 -8.22 -10.43 -7.61
CA TYR A 201 -8.05 -10.13 -6.19
C TYR A 201 -8.93 -11.02 -5.31
N ARG A 202 -10.20 -11.19 -5.69
CA ARG A 202 -11.14 -12.08 -5.00
C ARG A 202 -10.63 -13.52 -4.97
N ASP A 203 -10.19 -14.04 -6.11
CA ASP A 203 -9.69 -15.41 -6.22
C ASP A 203 -8.45 -15.63 -5.33
N LEU A 204 -7.51 -14.68 -5.35
CA LEU A 204 -6.32 -14.74 -4.50
C LEU A 204 -6.67 -14.67 -3.01
N CYS A 205 -7.59 -13.78 -2.63
CA CYS A 205 -8.06 -13.65 -1.25
C CYS A 205 -8.72 -14.92 -0.75
N GLN A 206 -9.54 -15.57 -1.58
CA GLN A 206 -10.22 -16.82 -1.22
C GLN A 206 -9.24 -18.00 -1.12
N GLN A 207 -8.27 -18.10 -2.03
CA GLN A 207 -7.26 -19.17 -2.01
C GLN A 207 -6.35 -19.08 -0.79
N LEU A 208 -5.93 -17.87 -0.43
CA LEU A 208 -5.03 -17.63 0.70
C LEU A 208 -5.76 -17.43 2.03
N ASN A 209 -7.09 -17.26 1.99
CA ASN A 209 -7.93 -16.89 3.13
C ASN A 209 -7.47 -15.59 3.83
N VAL A 210 -7.20 -14.55 3.03
CA VAL A 210 -6.71 -13.23 3.48
C VAL A 210 -7.50 -12.10 2.83
N GLY A 211 -7.32 -10.88 3.33
CA GLY A 211 -7.93 -9.68 2.76
C GLY A 211 -9.44 -9.58 2.97
N LEU A 212 -10.07 -8.72 2.16
CA LEU A 212 -11.48 -8.35 2.27
C LEU A 212 -12.44 -9.52 1.97
N TYR A 213 -12.05 -10.42 1.07
CA TYR A 213 -12.86 -11.56 0.66
C TYR A 213 -12.47 -12.87 1.36
N ARG A 214 -11.85 -12.77 2.54
CA ARG A 214 -11.50 -13.96 3.35
C ARG A 214 -12.76 -14.69 3.82
N ILE A 215 -12.68 -16.01 3.88
CA ILE A 215 -13.75 -16.86 4.40
C ILE A 215 -13.45 -17.14 5.87
N GLU A 216 -14.17 -16.47 6.76
CA GLU A 216 -14.05 -16.70 8.18
C GLU A 216 -14.86 -17.92 8.63
N MET A 217 -14.16 -18.92 9.16
CA MET A 217 -14.79 -20.07 9.80
C MET A 217 -14.74 -19.89 11.32
N ALA A 218 -15.86 -19.47 11.91
CA ALA A 218 -16.00 -19.38 13.35
C ALA A 218 -16.50 -20.72 13.93
N THR A 219 -15.89 -21.18 15.03
CA THR A 219 -16.41 -22.31 15.80
C THR A 219 -17.14 -21.81 17.04
N LEU A 220 -18.46 -21.87 17.02
CA LEU A 220 -19.28 -21.50 18.16
C LEU A 220 -19.34 -22.66 19.16
N ARG A 221 -18.94 -22.40 20.40
CA ARG A 221 -19.07 -23.36 21.50
C ARG A 221 -20.32 -23.03 22.30
N ARG A 222 -21.17 -24.04 22.52
CA ARG A 222 -22.27 -23.90 23.47
C ARG A 222 -21.75 -23.87 24.90
N VAL A 223 -22.40 -23.07 25.74
CA VAL A 223 -22.19 -23.08 27.19
C VAL A 223 -23.18 -24.05 27.82
N SER A 224 -22.71 -24.93 28.71
CA SER A 224 -23.56 -25.85 29.44
C SER A 224 -24.37 -25.10 30.51
N PRO A 225 -25.72 -25.23 30.54
CA PRO A 225 -26.56 -24.49 31.49
C PRO A 225 -26.37 -24.92 32.94
N TYR A 226 -25.90 -26.15 33.20
CA TYR A 226 -25.79 -26.68 34.56
C TYR A 226 -24.54 -26.20 35.32
N ASN A 227 -23.43 -25.94 34.60
CA ASN A 227 -22.15 -25.60 35.21
C ASN A 227 -21.50 -24.34 34.60
N ASN A 228 -22.18 -23.68 33.66
CA ASN A 228 -21.70 -22.50 32.94
C ASN A 228 -20.30 -22.68 32.30
N ARG A 229 -19.94 -23.93 31.94
CA ARG A 229 -18.67 -24.27 31.30
C ARG A 229 -18.86 -24.49 29.81
N LEU A 230 -17.84 -24.16 29.02
CA LEU A 230 -17.82 -24.46 27.59
C LEU A 230 -17.83 -25.97 27.36
N VAL A 231 -18.69 -26.44 26.46
CA VAL A 231 -18.73 -27.85 26.08
C VAL A 231 -17.50 -28.19 25.22
N PRO A 232 -16.80 -29.30 25.50
CA PRO A 232 -15.63 -29.71 24.70
C PRO A 232 -16.00 -29.97 23.24
N ILE A 233 -15.15 -29.50 22.32
CA ILE A 233 -15.22 -29.84 20.89
C ILE A 233 -14.47 -31.15 20.67
N PHE A 234 -15.06 -32.05 19.88
CA PHE A 234 -14.44 -33.30 19.44
C PHE A 234 -14.07 -33.19 17.97
N THR A 235 -13.00 -33.88 17.57
CA THR A 235 -12.58 -33.96 16.16
C THR A 235 -13.71 -34.55 15.31
N PRO A 236 -13.98 -34.01 14.11
CA PRO A 236 -14.96 -34.60 13.20
C PRO A 236 -14.54 -36.03 12.82
N ARG A 237 -15.54 -36.90 12.62
CA ARG A 237 -15.35 -38.33 12.36
C ARG A 237 -16.23 -38.77 11.20
N GLU A 238 -15.73 -39.72 10.43
CA GLU A 238 -16.52 -40.42 9.42
C GLU A 238 -17.54 -41.35 10.10
N TYR A 239 -18.61 -41.69 9.37
CA TYR A 239 -19.75 -42.42 9.93
C TYR A 239 -19.41 -43.84 10.41
N ASP A 240 -18.37 -44.46 9.85
CA ASP A 240 -17.92 -45.83 10.12
C ASP A 240 -16.69 -45.91 11.05
N ASP A 241 -16.16 -44.78 11.50
CA ASP A 241 -15.05 -44.75 12.46
C ASP A 241 -15.54 -45.18 13.86
N SER A 242 -15.04 -46.34 14.33
CA SER A 242 -15.40 -46.97 15.61
C SER A 242 -14.47 -46.63 16.78
N ALA A 243 -13.44 -45.80 16.57
CA ALA A 243 -12.56 -45.33 17.64
C ALA A 243 -13.29 -44.54 18.75
N TYR A 244 -12.58 -44.22 19.83
CA TYR A 244 -13.13 -43.33 20.85
C TYR A 244 -13.07 -41.85 20.40
N PRO A 245 -14.07 -41.03 20.73
CA PRO A 245 -14.08 -39.63 20.37
C PRO A 245 -12.90 -38.88 21.02
N THR A 246 -12.02 -38.31 20.20
CA THR A 246 -10.88 -37.51 20.64
C THR A 246 -11.28 -36.04 20.80
N ARG A 247 -10.91 -35.45 21.94
CA ARG A 247 -11.16 -34.03 22.22
C ARG A 247 -10.13 -33.19 21.50
N GLN A 248 -10.58 -32.12 20.85
CA GLN A 248 -9.69 -31.09 20.35
C GLN A 248 -9.25 -30.24 21.54
N LEU A 249 -8.01 -30.43 21.97
CA LEU A 249 -7.42 -29.61 23.02
C LEU A 249 -7.07 -28.23 22.46
N PRO A 250 -7.20 -27.15 23.26
CA PRO A 250 -6.60 -25.88 22.89
C PRO A 250 -5.09 -26.07 22.68
N PRO A 251 -4.44 -25.25 21.84
CA PRO A 251 -3.00 -25.33 21.63
C PRO A 251 -2.28 -25.28 22.97
N ILE A 252 -1.34 -26.22 23.17
CA ILE A 252 -0.50 -26.30 24.37
C ILE A 252 0.81 -25.59 24.04
N ASP A 253 1.13 -24.53 24.78
CA ASP A 253 2.36 -23.75 24.53
C ASP A 253 3.62 -24.60 24.71
N ARG A 254 4.57 -24.47 23.78
CA ARG A 254 5.90 -25.07 23.90
C ARG A 254 6.74 -24.29 24.91
N ARG A 255 7.36 -25.02 25.85
CA ARG A 255 8.09 -24.47 27.00
C ARG A 255 9.28 -23.56 26.64
N ASN A 256 9.92 -23.74 25.47
CA ASN A 256 11.26 -23.19 25.18
C ASN A 256 11.39 -22.32 23.90
N GLU A 257 10.31 -21.98 23.19
CA GLU A 257 10.38 -21.07 22.02
C GLU A 257 10.05 -19.64 22.47
N ASP A 258 11.08 -18.81 22.74
CA ASP A 258 10.91 -17.40 23.15
C ASP A 258 11.87 -16.49 22.37
N PRO A 259 11.36 -15.59 21.50
CA PRO A 259 12.17 -14.61 20.77
C PRO A 259 12.49 -13.33 21.59
N SER A 260 11.96 -13.17 22.81
CA SER A 260 12.05 -11.91 23.57
C SER A 260 13.44 -11.59 24.13
N GLY A 261 14.39 -12.54 24.08
CA GLY A 261 15.74 -12.35 24.62
C GLY A 261 15.82 -12.19 26.14
N ILE A 262 14.69 -12.27 26.86
CA ILE A 262 14.66 -12.23 28.31
C ILE A 262 15.03 -13.61 28.84
N ALA A 263 16.14 -13.67 29.58
CA ALA A 263 16.59 -14.91 30.19
C ALA A 263 15.45 -15.55 30.99
N SER A 264 15.26 -16.85 30.80
CA SER A 264 14.36 -17.63 31.67
C SER A 264 14.78 -17.39 33.12
N PRO A 265 13.84 -17.20 34.06
CA PRO A 265 14.19 -17.16 35.47
C PRO A 265 14.80 -18.52 35.81
N ILE A 266 16.13 -18.56 35.78
CA ILE A 266 16.92 -19.63 36.35
C ILE A 266 16.72 -19.43 37.85
N ILE A 267 15.73 -20.11 38.43
CA ILE A 267 15.76 -20.68 39.78
C ILE A 267 14.37 -21.26 40.09
N SER A 268 14.38 -22.59 40.21
CA SER A 268 13.36 -23.37 40.91
C SER A 268 13.37 -22.97 42.39
N GLY A 269 12.25 -22.46 42.89
CA GLY A 269 11.88 -22.44 44.30
C GLY A 269 12.98 -22.05 45.30
N LEU A 270 13.14 -20.75 45.54
CA LEU A 270 13.74 -20.22 46.76
C LEU A 270 13.02 -18.92 47.12
N THR A 271 11.76 -19.05 47.50
CA THR A 271 11.05 -18.09 48.34
C THR A 271 11.08 -18.64 49.76
N GLY A 272 11.54 -17.81 50.71
CA GLY A 272 11.77 -18.16 52.12
C GLY A 272 10.54 -18.52 52.92
#